data_AF-A0A957XYH7-F1
#
_entry.id   AF-A0A957XYH7-F1
#
_cell.length_a   1.000
_cell.length_b   1.000
_cell.length_c   1.000
_cell.angle_alpha   90.00
_cell.angle_beta   90.00
_cell.angle_gamma   90.00
#
_symmetry.space_group_name_H-M   'P 1'
#
loop_
_entity.id
_entity.type
_entity.pdbx_description
1 polymer ?
#
loop_
_entity_poly.entity_id
_entity_poly.type
_entity_poly.pdbx_seq_one_letter_code
_entity_poly.pdbx_strand_id
1 'polypeptide(L)'
;MSNGRPAARGACPVCGTTLFRIGATPDHEGLPTPVVTKTTRKASSKSKTKSGKSKSRSKSKAGKKTVRRSGKLVIVESPAKARTVGRFLGKGYSVRASVGHVRDLLRSQLSVDVEHDFEPKYRVPNDARKRVKELKLEVDKASEVYLATDPDREGEAIAWHVMEATEAEPERTRRVVFHEITSGAVAEAFAHPRDLNMDLVNAQQARRILDRLVGYKISPLLWDKVQTRTSAGRVQSVAVRLVVEREREIENFVPVEYWSIQARLAQQETRRETNRPDFLAKLHRLRGEEVNLGNESDTQAIVDDLEGAHYLVSEVREGERRRKPAAPFTTSTMQQEASRKLGFGARQAMRAAQQLYEGIKLGGDEQTGLITYMRTDSVNVSTQAQNEARTFINERFGPEFVPPSPPVYKTRA
;
A
#
# COMPACT_ATOMS: atom_id res chain seq x y z
N MET A 1 18.63 36.94 -22.50
CA MET A 1 17.75 36.22 -21.56
C MET A 1 18.27 34.80 -21.42
N SER A 2 19.12 34.57 -20.42
CA SER A 2 19.80 33.31 -20.14
C SER A 2 18.84 32.34 -19.42
N ASN A 3 18.35 31.32 -20.13
CA ASN A 3 17.45 30.28 -19.58
C ASN A 3 18.22 29.06 -19.03
N GLY A 4 19.39 29.27 -18.43
CA GLY A 4 20.10 28.22 -17.69
C GLY A 4 19.61 28.15 -16.25
N ARG A 5 19.16 26.98 -15.79
CA ARG A 5 18.97 26.71 -14.36
C ARG A 5 20.15 25.88 -13.86
N PRO A 6 20.84 26.27 -12.78
CA PRO A 6 21.92 25.47 -12.23
C PRO A 6 21.38 24.12 -11.73
N ALA A 7 22.06 23.04 -12.09
CA ALA A 7 21.75 21.69 -11.65
C ALA A 7 23.04 20.98 -11.27
N ALA A 8 23.14 20.52 -10.03
CA ALA A 8 24.30 19.76 -9.59
C ALA A 8 24.11 18.28 -9.90
N ARG A 9 25.17 17.64 -10.41
CA ARG A 9 25.26 16.19 -10.63
C ARG A 9 26.42 15.67 -9.81
N GLY A 10 26.29 14.48 -9.23
CA GLY A 10 27.42 13.78 -8.64
C GLY A 10 27.15 12.29 -8.52
N ALA A 11 28.06 11.54 -7.92
CA ALA A 11 27.91 10.10 -7.69
C ALA A 11 27.70 9.84 -6.21
N CYS A 12 26.79 8.92 -5.87
CA CYS A 12 26.66 8.47 -4.49
C CYS A 12 27.97 7.83 -4.03
N PRO A 13 28.59 8.28 -2.92
CA PRO A 13 29.86 7.72 -2.44
C PRO A 13 29.74 6.29 -1.91
N VAL A 14 28.51 5.80 -1.69
CA VAL A 14 28.25 4.45 -1.17
C VAL A 14 27.98 3.44 -2.29
N CYS A 15 27.24 3.83 -3.33
CA CYS A 15 26.79 2.90 -4.37
C CYS A 15 27.11 3.33 -5.81
N GLY A 16 27.80 4.45 -6.01
CA GLY A 16 28.25 4.93 -7.32
C GLY A 16 27.14 5.43 -8.25
N THR A 17 25.87 5.41 -7.81
CA THR A 17 24.72 5.83 -8.64
C THR A 17 24.75 7.34 -8.87
N THR A 18 24.46 7.77 -10.11
CA THR A 18 24.39 9.20 -10.47
C THR A 18 23.23 9.90 -9.77
N LEU A 19 23.55 10.94 -9.01
CA LEU A 19 22.62 11.82 -8.31
C LEU A 19 22.43 13.11 -9.11
N PHE A 20 21.22 13.64 -9.10
CA PHE A 20 20.85 14.94 -9.68
C PHE A 20 20.12 15.77 -8.62
N ARG A 21 20.62 16.98 -8.37
CA ARG A 21 20.01 17.95 -7.44
C ARG A 21 19.57 19.19 -8.22
N ILE A 22 18.28 19.51 -8.12
CA ILE A 22 17.70 20.79 -8.53
C ILE A 22 17.17 21.41 -7.23
N GLY A 23 17.70 22.57 -6.80
CA GLY A 23 17.18 23.20 -5.59
C GLY A 23 17.84 24.52 -5.17
N ALA A 24 17.01 25.34 -4.51
CA ALA A 24 17.19 26.65 -3.87
C ALA A 24 17.65 27.82 -4.77
N THR A 25 16.70 28.70 -5.13
CA THR A 25 16.97 30.04 -5.71
C THR A 25 16.88 31.12 -4.61
N PRO A 26 17.52 32.29 -4.78
CA PRO A 26 17.36 33.46 -3.91
C PRO A 26 15.90 33.88 -3.68
N ASP A 27 14.98 33.55 -4.60
CA ASP A 27 13.53 33.80 -4.46
C ASP A 27 12.86 33.03 -3.31
N HIS A 28 13.58 32.09 -2.68
CA HIS A 28 13.12 31.39 -1.48
C HIS A 28 13.53 32.10 -0.19
N GLU A 29 14.39 33.13 -0.26
CA GLU A 29 14.70 33.98 0.88
C GLU A 29 13.50 34.88 1.22
N GLY A 30 12.90 34.64 2.39
CA GLY A 30 11.77 35.44 2.90
C GLY A 30 10.38 34.81 2.72
N LEU A 31 10.27 33.64 2.10
CA LEU A 31 9.01 32.89 2.11
C LEU A 31 8.76 32.36 3.53
N PRO A 32 7.62 32.69 4.18
CA PRO A 32 7.34 32.22 5.53
C PRO A 32 7.19 30.70 5.54
N THR A 33 8.03 30.04 6.32
CA THR A 33 7.90 28.60 6.58
C THR A 33 6.50 28.29 7.13
N PRO A 34 5.81 27.27 6.59
CA PRO A 34 4.45 26.95 7.00
C PRO A 34 4.41 26.62 8.50
N VAL A 35 3.62 27.40 9.23
CA VAL A 35 3.46 27.26 10.69
C VAL A 35 2.73 25.96 10.99
N VAL A 36 3.41 25.04 11.68
CA VAL A 36 2.82 23.81 12.20
C VAL A 36 1.82 24.17 13.31
N THR A 37 0.54 24.17 12.99
CA THR A 37 -0.53 24.38 13.97
C THR A 37 -0.73 23.11 14.80
N LYS A 38 -0.27 23.14 16.05
CA LYS A 38 -0.60 22.11 17.05
C LYS A 38 -2.10 22.18 17.35
N THR A 39 -2.84 21.15 16.94
CA THR A 39 -4.26 20.99 17.28
C THR A 39 -4.36 20.65 18.77
N THR A 40 -4.83 21.61 19.57
CA THR A 40 -5.15 21.42 20.99
C THR A 40 -6.46 20.64 21.12
N ARG A 41 -6.40 19.54 21.87
CA ARG A 41 -7.56 18.74 22.26
C ARG A 41 -8.46 19.53 23.22
N LYS A 42 -9.74 19.70 22.89
CA LYS A 42 -10.77 20.19 23.81
C LYS A 42 -10.98 19.19 24.94
N ALA A 43 -10.97 19.70 26.17
CA ALA A 43 -11.28 18.99 27.40
C ALA A 43 -12.78 18.63 27.47
N SER A 44 -13.08 17.36 27.73
CA SER A 44 -14.43 16.89 28.04
C SER A 44 -14.76 17.16 29.51
N SER A 45 -15.93 17.74 29.74
CA SER A 45 -16.50 18.09 31.03
C SER A 45 -16.75 16.86 31.91
N LYS A 46 -16.46 17.02 33.21
CA LYS A 46 -16.76 16.07 34.30
C LYS A 46 -18.28 16.05 34.55
N SER A 47 -18.95 14.91 34.35
CA SER A 47 -20.25 14.64 34.96
C SER A 47 -20.06 13.88 36.27
N LYS A 48 -20.61 14.41 37.36
CA LYS A 48 -20.70 13.79 38.68
C LYS A 48 -21.56 12.52 38.60
N THR A 49 -21.03 11.38 39.07
CA THR A 49 -21.82 10.16 39.28
C THR A 49 -21.93 9.90 40.78
N LYS A 50 -23.17 9.83 41.27
CA LYS A 50 -23.54 9.51 42.65
C LYS A 50 -23.23 8.04 42.95
N SER A 51 -22.74 7.83 44.16
CA SER A 51 -22.51 6.55 44.84
C SER A 51 -23.79 5.74 45.01
N GLY A 52 -23.83 4.54 44.44
CA GLY A 52 -24.86 3.52 44.68
C GLY A 52 -24.22 2.21 45.15
N LYS A 53 -24.57 1.81 46.38
CA LYS A 53 -24.17 0.57 47.08
C LYS A 53 -24.45 -0.68 46.24
N SER A 54 -23.43 -1.52 46.05
CA SER A 54 -23.54 -2.89 45.51
C SER A 54 -23.85 -3.87 46.64
N LYS A 55 -25.02 -4.53 46.59
CA LYS A 55 -25.31 -5.77 47.33
C LYS A 55 -24.95 -6.97 46.45
N SER A 56 -24.16 -7.88 47.01
CA SER A 56 -23.82 -9.18 46.45
C SER A 56 -25.05 -10.07 46.29
N ARG A 57 -25.16 -10.80 45.17
CA ARG A 57 -25.89 -12.07 45.15
C ARG A 57 -25.24 -13.07 44.19
N SER A 58 -25.18 -14.29 44.69
CA SER A 58 -24.41 -15.44 44.24
C SER A 58 -24.98 -16.11 42.98
N LYS A 59 -24.08 -16.87 42.34
CA LYS A 59 -24.31 -17.76 41.20
C LYS A 59 -25.41 -18.80 41.46
N SER A 60 -26.21 -19.10 40.43
CA SER A 60 -26.75 -20.44 40.22
C SER A 60 -26.51 -20.87 38.76
N LYS A 61 -25.91 -22.06 38.61
CA LYS A 61 -25.68 -22.76 37.34
C LYS A 61 -27.03 -23.26 36.80
N ALA A 62 -27.43 -22.82 35.61
CA ALA A 62 -28.55 -23.39 34.88
C ALA A 62 -28.02 -24.37 33.82
N GLY A 63 -28.62 -25.56 33.77
CA GLY A 63 -28.24 -26.66 32.87
C GLY A 63 -28.38 -26.31 31.39
N LYS A 64 -27.54 -26.95 30.57
CA LYS A 64 -27.55 -26.89 29.10
C LYS A 64 -28.94 -27.30 28.58
N LYS A 65 -29.76 -26.32 28.18
CA LYS A 65 -30.87 -26.56 27.24
C LYS A 65 -30.26 -26.82 25.87
N THR A 66 -30.59 -27.95 25.26
CA THR A 66 -30.30 -28.24 23.84
C THR A 66 -31.05 -27.23 22.97
N VAL A 67 -30.35 -26.17 22.56
CA VAL A 67 -30.87 -25.18 21.61
C VAL A 67 -30.98 -25.85 20.25
N ARG A 68 -32.19 -25.89 19.69
CA ARG A 68 -32.43 -26.40 18.33
C ARG A 68 -31.79 -25.41 17.35
N ARG A 69 -30.67 -25.81 16.73
CA ARG A 69 -29.88 -24.96 15.82
C ARG A 69 -30.54 -24.91 14.44
N SER A 70 -30.51 -23.75 13.79
CA SER A 70 -31.08 -23.54 12.46
C SER A 70 -30.41 -22.37 11.73
N GLY A 71 -30.23 -22.49 10.42
CA GLY A 71 -29.76 -21.41 9.55
C GLY A 71 -28.24 -21.29 9.44
N LYS A 72 -27.77 -20.60 8.39
CA LYS A 72 -26.35 -20.41 8.10
C LYS A 72 -25.91 -19.01 8.51
N LEU A 73 -24.86 -18.89 9.32
CA LEU A 73 -24.27 -17.61 9.72
C LEU A 73 -23.01 -17.36 8.91
N VAL A 74 -22.83 -16.13 8.42
CA VAL A 74 -21.61 -15.67 7.75
C VAL A 74 -21.01 -14.53 8.55
N ILE A 75 -19.74 -14.63 8.90
CA ILE A 75 -18.99 -13.58 9.60
C ILE A 75 -17.92 -13.02 8.67
N VAL A 76 -17.97 -11.71 8.44
CA VAL A 76 -17.00 -10.96 7.63
C VAL A 76 -16.30 -9.90 8.49
N GLU A 77 -15.22 -9.30 7.99
CA GLU A 77 -14.45 -8.30 8.75
C GLU A 77 -15.17 -6.96 8.89
N SER A 78 -15.79 -6.45 7.82
CA SER A 78 -16.33 -5.09 7.77
C SER A 78 -17.84 -5.03 7.50
N PRO A 79 -18.55 -3.99 8.00
CA PRO A 79 -19.97 -3.81 7.72
C PRO A 79 -20.30 -3.59 6.24
N ALA A 80 -19.39 -2.97 5.48
CA ALA A 80 -19.58 -2.78 4.04
C ALA A 80 -19.58 -4.12 3.31
N LYS A 81 -18.58 -4.98 3.59
CA LYS A 81 -18.52 -6.35 3.08
C LYS A 81 -19.76 -7.15 3.48
N ALA A 82 -20.27 -6.98 4.69
CA ALA A 82 -21.46 -7.70 5.17
C ALA A 82 -22.71 -7.39 4.34
N ARG A 83 -22.90 -6.12 3.95
CA ARG A 83 -24.01 -5.70 3.08
C ARG A 83 -23.87 -6.27 1.67
N THR A 84 -22.69 -6.14 1.08
CA THR A 84 -22.44 -6.61 -0.29
C THR A 84 -22.59 -8.13 -0.40
N VAL A 85 -21.98 -8.90 0.52
CA VAL A 85 -22.07 -10.37 0.56
C VAL A 85 -23.48 -10.85 0.89
N GLY A 86 -24.16 -10.21 1.86
CA GLY A 86 -25.52 -10.57 2.24
C GLY A 86 -26.53 -10.44 1.09
N ARG A 87 -26.33 -9.47 0.20
CA ARG A 87 -27.14 -9.33 -1.01
C ARG A 87 -26.97 -10.52 -1.96
N PHE A 88 -25.75 -10.99 -2.18
CA PHE A 88 -25.47 -12.10 -3.10
C PHE A 88 -25.91 -13.46 -2.57
N LEU A 89 -25.86 -13.68 -1.25
CA LEU A 89 -26.27 -14.94 -0.63
C LEU A 89 -27.78 -15.07 -0.39
N GLY A 90 -28.50 -13.94 -0.30
CA GLY A 90 -29.95 -13.92 -0.12
C GLY A 90 -30.44 -14.36 1.27
N LYS A 91 -31.73 -14.69 1.38
CA LYS A 91 -32.44 -14.89 2.67
C LYS A 91 -32.02 -16.13 3.46
N GLY A 92 -31.26 -17.05 2.85
CA GLY A 92 -30.80 -18.28 3.52
C GLY A 92 -29.63 -18.09 4.48
N TYR A 93 -28.99 -16.90 4.46
CA TYR A 93 -27.80 -16.61 5.25
C TYR A 93 -28.01 -15.38 6.14
N SER A 94 -27.62 -15.49 7.41
CA SER A 94 -27.47 -14.34 8.30
C SER A 94 -26.03 -13.83 8.18
N VAL A 95 -25.82 -12.59 7.75
CA VAL A 95 -24.47 -12.01 7.63
C VAL A 95 -24.21 -11.02 8.77
N ARG A 96 -23.05 -11.14 9.42
CA ARG A 96 -22.59 -10.30 10.52
C ARG A 96 -21.14 -9.86 10.31
N ALA A 97 -20.77 -8.72 10.90
CA ALA A 97 -19.42 -8.20 10.84
C ALA A 97 -18.71 -8.31 12.19
N SER A 98 -17.44 -8.75 12.20
CA SER A 98 -16.59 -8.76 13.40
C SER A 98 -16.08 -7.36 13.77
N VAL A 99 -15.97 -6.48 12.76
CA VAL A 99 -15.35 -5.15 12.84
C VAL A 99 -13.87 -5.27 13.19
N GLY A 100 -13.14 -6.00 12.34
CA GLY A 100 -11.71 -6.27 12.52
C GLY A 100 -11.41 -7.38 13.53
N HIS A 101 -10.26 -7.23 14.21
CA HIS A 101 -9.79 -8.14 15.24
C HIS A 101 -10.69 -8.13 16.49
N VAL A 102 -11.06 -9.32 16.97
CA VAL A 102 -11.90 -9.50 18.19
C VAL A 102 -11.11 -9.93 19.43
N ARG A 103 -9.86 -10.37 19.24
CA ARG A 103 -8.89 -10.71 20.29
C ARG A 103 -7.60 -9.95 20.03
N ASP A 104 -6.88 -9.57 21.09
CA ASP A 104 -5.53 -9.01 21.00
C ASP A 104 -4.74 -9.34 22.28
N LEU A 105 -3.43 -9.22 22.20
CA LEU A 105 -2.52 -9.30 23.33
C LEU A 105 -2.76 -8.13 24.30
N LEU A 106 -2.70 -8.39 25.61
CA LEU A 106 -2.85 -7.35 26.64
C LEU A 106 -1.76 -6.26 26.46
N ARG A 107 -2.17 -4.99 26.40
CA ARG A 107 -1.23 -3.87 26.10
C ARG A 107 -0.28 -3.55 27.26
N SER A 108 -0.69 -3.81 28.50
CA SER A 108 0.05 -3.44 29.71
C SER A 108 1.12 -4.46 30.12
N GLN A 109 1.19 -5.62 29.48
CA GLN A 109 2.11 -6.70 29.82
C GLN A 109 2.64 -7.35 28.54
N LEU A 110 3.77 -8.06 28.62
CA LEU A 110 4.35 -8.74 27.46
C LEU A 110 3.32 -9.66 26.77
N SER A 111 2.53 -10.40 27.55
CA SER A 111 1.45 -11.27 27.09
C SER A 111 1.90 -12.40 26.16
N VAL A 112 3.18 -12.75 26.23
CA VAL A 112 3.82 -13.85 25.50
C VAL A 112 4.66 -14.58 26.53
N ASP A 113 4.44 -15.89 26.66
CA ASP A 113 5.18 -16.76 27.56
C ASP A 113 6.46 -17.23 26.89
N VAL A 114 7.56 -16.51 27.11
CA VAL A 114 8.86 -16.79 26.47
C VAL A 114 9.53 -18.07 26.95
N GLU A 115 9.10 -18.61 28.10
CA GLU A 115 9.64 -19.86 28.66
C GLU A 115 8.89 -21.10 28.16
N HIS A 116 7.66 -20.93 27.67
CA HIS A 116 6.78 -22.01 27.21
C HIS A 116 6.37 -21.77 25.74
N ASP A 117 7.30 -21.99 24.81
CA ASP A 117 7.07 -21.94 23.35
C ASP A 117 6.38 -20.67 22.83
N PHE A 118 6.66 -19.52 23.45
CA PHE A 118 6.09 -18.22 23.08
C PHE A 118 4.55 -18.17 23.15
N GLU A 119 3.93 -18.94 24.04
CA GLU A 119 2.46 -19.03 24.12
C GLU A 119 1.81 -17.64 24.32
N PRO A 120 0.97 -17.17 23.37
CA PRO A 120 0.36 -15.85 23.44
C PRO A 120 -0.91 -15.84 24.32
N LYS A 121 -0.97 -14.92 25.28
CA LYS A 121 -2.14 -14.69 26.13
C LYS A 121 -3.07 -13.65 25.50
N TYR A 122 -3.97 -14.12 24.64
CA TYR A 122 -5.00 -13.28 24.01
C TYR A 122 -6.16 -12.98 24.95
N ARG A 123 -6.73 -11.79 24.81
CA ARG A 123 -7.98 -11.40 25.48
C ARG A 123 -8.91 -10.68 24.50
N VAL A 124 -10.20 -10.68 24.81
CA VAL A 124 -11.18 -9.83 24.11
C VAL A 124 -11.06 -8.38 24.62
N PRO A 125 -10.68 -7.40 23.78
CA PRO A 125 -10.64 -5.99 24.14
C PRO A 125 -12.00 -5.49 24.64
N ASN A 126 -12.00 -4.52 25.58
CA ASN A 126 -13.23 -4.04 26.23
C ASN A 126 -14.27 -3.51 25.22
N ASP A 127 -13.80 -2.83 24.19
CA ASP A 127 -14.58 -2.29 23.08
C ASP A 127 -15.14 -3.37 22.14
N ALA A 128 -14.58 -4.59 22.14
CA ALA A 128 -15.06 -5.72 21.36
C ALA A 128 -16.03 -6.64 22.14
N ARG A 129 -16.05 -6.60 23.48
CA ARG A 129 -16.84 -7.51 24.33
C ARG A 129 -18.32 -7.61 23.97
N LYS A 130 -18.97 -6.46 23.72
CA LYS A 130 -20.39 -6.42 23.35
C LYS A 130 -20.62 -7.17 22.03
N ARG A 131 -19.81 -6.88 21.01
CA ARG A 131 -19.89 -7.52 19.69
C ARG A 131 -19.61 -9.02 19.77
N VAL A 132 -18.57 -9.44 20.50
CA VAL A 132 -18.25 -10.86 20.66
C VAL A 132 -19.40 -11.60 21.34
N LYS A 133 -20.04 -10.99 22.36
CA LYS A 133 -21.22 -11.58 23.01
C LYS A 133 -22.39 -11.74 22.04
N GLU A 134 -22.64 -10.74 21.19
CA GLU A 134 -23.68 -10.81 20.15
C GLU A 134 -23.36 -11.88 19.09
N LEU A 135 -22.12 -11.94 18.61
CA LEU A 135 -21.66 -12.96 17.66
C LEU A 135 -21.78 -14.37 18.25
N LYS A 136 -21.39 -14.57 19.51
CA LYS A 136 -21.52 -15.85 20.20
C LYS A 136 -22.97 -16.34 20.25
N LEU A 137 -23.91 -15.45 20.56
CA LEU A 137 -25.34 -15.80 20.55
C LEU A 137 -25.85 -16.22 19.17
N GLU A 138 -25.35 -15.62 18.09
CA GLU A 138 -25.73 -16.00 16.73
C GLU A 138 -25.05 -17.31 16.30
N VAL A 139 -23.79 -17.53 16.70
CA VAL A 139 -23.04 -18.79 16.49
C VAL A 139 -23.71 -19.96 17.20
N ASP A 140 -24.21 -19.75 18.42
CA ASP A 140 -24.90 -20.78 19.21
C ASP A 140 -26.22 -21.22 18.55
N LYS A 141 -26.87 -20.34 17.78
CA LYS A 141 -28.14 -20.59 17.08
C LYS A 141 -27.96 -21.21 15.69
N ALA A 142 -26.88 -20.85 14.98
CA ALA A 142 -26.68 -21.28 13.61
C ALA A 142 -26.41 -22.79 13.51
N SER A 143 -26.84 -23.46 12.45
CA SER A 143 -26.41 -24.84 12.17
C SER A 143 -24.98 -24.86 11.64
N GLU A 144 -24.64 -23.93 10.75
CA GLU A 144 -23.31 -23.78 10.14
C GLU A 144 -22.81 -22.33 10.26
N VAL A 145 -21.50 -22.17 10.43
CA VAL A 145 -20.82 -20.86 10.54
C VAL A 145 -19.76 -20.75 9.44
N TYR A 146 -19.89 -19.74 8.58
CA TYR A 146 -18.96 -19.42 7.51
C TYR A 146 -18.11 -18.21 7.89
N LEU A 147 -16.80 -18.35 7.85
CA LEU A 147 -15.83 -17.28 8.08
C LEU A 147 -15.35 -16.75 6.72
N ALA A 148 -15.83 -15.56 6.35
CA ALA A 148 -15.60 -14.93 5.05
C ALA A 148 -14.71 -13.67 5.16
N THR A 149 -13.66 -13.76 5.98
CA THR A 149 -12.61 -12.74 6.10
C THR A 149 -11.73 -12.69 4.85
N ASP A 150 -10.91 -11.65 4.75
CA ASP A 150 -10.07 -11.39 3.58
C ASP A 150 -9.05 -12.52 3.29
N PRO A 151 -8.59 -12.67 2.03
CA PRO A 151 -7.76 -13.80 1.59
C PRO A 151 -6.27 -13.63 1.94
N ASP A 152 -5.95 -13.02 3.09
CA ASP A 152 -4.58 -12.83 3.57
C ASP A 152 -4.38 -13.45 4.96
N ARG A 153 -3.13 -13.48 5.45
CA ARG A 153 -2.80 -14.00 6.79
C ARG A 153 -3.51 -13.26 7.93
N GLU A 154 -3.83 -11.96 7.75
CA GLU A 154 -4.57 -11.19 8.76
C GLU A 154 -6.02 -11.64 8.81
N GLY A 155 -6.65 -11.83 7.65
CA GLY A 155 -7.99 -12.38 7.53
C GLY A 155 -8.08 -13.79 8.11
N GLU A 156 -7.08 -14.65 7.88
CA GLU A 156 -7.04 -15.99 8.47
C GLU A 156 -6.94 -15.94 10.02
N ALA A 157 -6.09 -15.07 10.56
CA ALA A 157 -5.97 -14.87 12.00
C ALA A 157 -7.24 -14.28 12.62
N ILE A 158 -7.93 -13.36 11.94
CA ILE A 158 -9.23 -12.83 12.39
C ILE A 158 -10.26 -13.95 12.43
N ALA A 159 -10.32 -14.81 11.39
CA ALA A 159 -11.23 -15.94 11.34
C ALA A 159 -10.99 -16.90 12.52
N TRP A 160 -9.73 -17.26 12.78
CA TRP A 160 -9.35 -18.06 13.94
C TRP A 160 -9.72 -17.38 15.27
N HIS A 161 -9.41 -16.10 15.44
CA HIS A 161 -9.76 -15.34 16.64
C HIS A 161 -11.26 -15.24 16.88
N VAL A 162 -12.07 -15.11 15.83
CA VAL A 162 -13.54 -15.13 15.91
C VAL A 162 -14.02 -16.48 16.39
N MET A 163 -13.58 -17.56 15.73
CA MET A 163 -13.95 -18.94 16.09
C MET A 163 -13.69 -19.21 17.57
N GLU A 164 -12.50 -18.87 18.04
CA GLU A 164 -12.09 -19.03 19.42
C GLU A 164 -12.85 -18.12 20.40
N ALA A 165 -13.07 -16.85 20.05
CA ALA A 165 -13.75 -15.90 20.93
C ALA A 165 -15.24 -16.21 21.09
N THR A 166 -15.86 -16.81 20.07
CA THR A 166 -17.27 -17.23 20.11
C THR A 166 -17.43 -18.68 20.54
N GLU A 167 -16.34 -19.42 20.78
CA GLU A 167 -16.37 -20.86 21.07
C GLU A 167 -17.12 -21.65 19.99
N ALA A 168 -16.93 -21.28 18.72
CA ALA A 168 -17.57 -21.96 17.60
C ALA A 168 -16.96 -23.36 17.44
N GLU A 169 -17.82 -24.37 17.29
CA GLU A 169 -17.41 -25.76 17.08
C GLU A 169 -16.72 -25.91 15.70
N PRO A 170 -15.49 -26.45 15.63
CA PRO A 170 -14.74 -26.61 14.38
C PRO A 170 -15.51 -27.37 13.30
N GLU A 171 -16.27 -28.40 13.68
CA GLU A 171 -17.03 -29.27 12.77
C GLU A 171 -18.14 -28.52 12.02
N ARG A 172 -18.61 -27.41 12.58
CA ARG A 172 -19.65 -26.55 12.01
C ARG A 172 -19.10 -25.28 11.39
N THR A 173 -17.78 -25.09 11.44
CA THR A 173 -17.12 -23.87 11.00
C THR A 173 -16.43 -24.10 9.67
N ARG A 174 -16.69 -23.23 8.70
CA ARG A 174 -16.15 -23.31 7.34
C ARG A 174 -15.50 -22.00 6.95
N ARG A 175 -14.33 -22.05 6.33
CA ARG A 175 -13.60 -20.88 5.81
C ARG A 175 -13.94 -20.68 4.34
N VAL A 176 -14.38 -19.47 3.99
CA VAL A 176 -14.74 -19.07 2.61
C VAL A 176 -13.84 -17.95 2.14
N VAL A 177 -13.14 -18.15 1.02
CA VAL A 177 -12.14 -17.20 0.50
C VAL A 177 -12.55 -16.77 -0.90
N PHE A 178 -12.55 -15.47 -1.15
CA PHE A 178 -12.74 -14.89 -2.48
C PHE A 178 -11.83 -13.68 -2.66
N HIS A 179 -11.37 -13.45 -3.88
CA HIS A 179 -10.46 -12.36 -4.25
C HIS A 179 -11.17 -11.15 -4.87
N GLU A 180 -12.49 -11.25 -5.06
CA GLU A 180 -13.37 -10.20 -5.56
C GLU A 180 -14.79 -10.43 -5.01
N ILE A 181 -15.58 -9.37 -4.95
CA ILE A 181 -16.95 -9.43 -4.39
C ILE A 181 -17.97 -9.31 -5.52
N THR A 182 -18.02 -10.35 -6.36
CA THR A 182 -18.97 -10.51 -7.46
C THR A 182 -19.94 -11.65 -7.14
N SER A 183 -21.12 -11.66 -7.77
CA SER A 183 -22.12 -12.72 -7.52
C SER A 183 -21.58 -14.11 -7.85
N GLY A 184 -20.81 -14.22 -8.95
CA GLY A 184 -20.19 -15.48 -9.38
C GLY A 184 -19.10 -15.94 -8.40
N ALA A 185 -18.13 -15.07 -8.07
CA ALA A 185 -17.04 -15.43 -7.17
C ALA A 185 -17.52 -15.78 -5.76
N VAL A 186 -18.55 -15.09 -5.25
CA VAL A 186 -19.14 -15.41 -3.95
C VAL A 186 -19.86 -16.76 -3.99
N ALA A 187 -20.67 -17.03 -5.01
CA ALA A 187 -21.35 -18.33 -5.13
C ALA A 187 -20.35 -19.49 -5.21
N GLU A 188 -19.31 -19.35 -6.04
CA GLU A 188 -18.24 -20.35 -6.21
C GLU A 188 -17.48 -20.60 -4.89
N ALA A 189 -17.13 -19.54 -4.17
CA ALA A 189 -16.42 -19.67 -2.89
C ALA A 189 -17.26 -20.37 -1.81
N PHE A 190 -18.58 -20.21 -1.83
CA PHE A 190 -19.49 -20.89 -0.90
C PHE A 190 -19.78 -22.35 -1.31
N ALA A 191 -19.58 -22.71 -2.57
CA ALA A 191 -19.64 -24.10 -3.04
C ALA A 191 -18.40 -24.91 -2.61
N HIS A 192 -17.25 -24.24 -2.47
CA HIS A 192 -15.97 -24.88 -2.12
C HIS A 192 -15.36 -24.31 -0.82
N PRO A 193 -16.04 -24.43 0.34
CA PRO A 193 -15.45 -24.03 1.60
C PRO A 193 -14.27 -24.93 1.97
N ARG A 194 -13.32 -24.37 2.72
CA ARG A 194 -12.17 -25.11 3.28
C ARG A 194 -12.13 -24.98 4.80
N ASP A 195 -11.21 -25.70 5.42
CA ASP A 195 -10.87 -25.48 6.83
C ASP A 195 -9.90 -24.30 6.99
N LEU A 196 -9.71 -23.84 8.23
CA LEU A 196 -8.72 -22.82 8.54
C LEU A 196 -7.31 -23.31 8.23
N ASN A 197 -6.52 -22.47 7.59
CA ASN A 197 -5.12 -22.72 7.33
C ASN A 197 -4.31 -22.26 8.55
N MET A 198 -3.93 -23.21 9.40
CA MET A 198 -3.18 -22.91 10.61
C MET A 198 -1.77 -22.37 10.35
N ASP A 199 -1.16 -22.65 9.20
CA ASP A 199 0.15 -22.06 8.85
C ASP A 199 0.05 -20.55 8.64
N LEU A 200 -1.02 -20.08 7.98
CA LEU A 200 -1.29 -18.64 7.82
C LEU A 200 -1.59 -17.98 9.17
N VAL A 201 -2.36 -18.65 10.04
CA VAL A 201 -2.62 -18.18 11.40
C VAL A 201 -1.31 -18.08 12.18
N ASN A 202 -0.51 -19.14 12.22
CA ASN A 202 0.77 -19.21 12.91
C ASN A 202 1.76 -18.17 12.37
N ALA A 203 1.79 -17.93 11.06
CA ALA A 203 2.62 -16.88 10.46
C ALA A 203 2.22 -15.48 10.95
N GLN A 204 0.92 -15.20 11.10
CA GLN A 204 0.42 -13.95 11.67
C GLN A 204 0.74 -13.85 13.17
N GLN A 205 0.55 -14.93 13.92
CA GLN A 205 0.86 -14.99 15.35
C GLN A 205 2.35 -14.76 15.60
N ALA A 206 3.23 -15.44 14.86
CA ALA A 206 4.68 -15.27 14.94
C ALA A 206 5.08 -13.82 14.66
N ARG A 207 4.52 -13.19 13.62
CA ARG A 207 4.71 -11.75 13.36
C ARG A 207 4.27 -10.90 14.55
N ARG A 208 3.08 -11.17 15.11
CA ARG A 208 2.51 -10.40 16.22
C ARG A 208 3.35 -10.52 17.49
N ILE A 209 3.84 -11.73 17.78
CA ILE A 209 4.73 -12.03 18.90
C ILE A 209 6.07 -11.32 18.70
N LEU A 210 6.69 -11.44 17.52
CA LEU A 210 7.97 -10.79 17.21
C LEU A 210 7.89 -9.26 17.40
N ASP A 211 6.85 -8.63 16.84
CA ASP A 211 6.65 -7.19 16.98
C ASP A 211 6.40 -6.78 18.44
N ARG A 212 5.75 -7.66 19.23
CA ARG A 212 5.56 -7.46 20.68
C ARG A 212 6.87 -7.55 21.46
N LEU A 213 7.70 -8.55 21.18
CA LEU A 213 9.00 -8.73 21.85
C LEU A 213 9.92 -7.54 21.59
N VAL A 214 10.05 -7.12 20.33
CA VAL A 214 10.88 -5.96 19.95
C VAL A 214 10.35 -4.68 20.60
N GLY A 215 9.04 -4.42 20.50
CA GLY A 215 8.44 -3.22 21.09
C GLY A 215 8.63 -3.15 22.60
N TYR A 216 8.40 -4.25 23.32
CA TYR A 216 8.47 -4.29 24.78
C TYR A 216 9.91 -4.23 25.32
N LYS A 217 10.86 -4.91 24.66
CA LYS A 217 12.27 -4.92 25.10
C LYS A 217 13.04 -3.65 24.72
N ILE A 218 12.79 -3.08 23.54
CA ILE A 218 13.61 -1.98 23.01
C ILE A 218 13.05 -0.59 23.31
N SER A 219 11.72 -0.41 23.41
CA SER A 219 11.15 0.93 23.66
C SER A 219 11.61 1.55 24.99
N PRO A 220 11.74 0.83 26.12
CA PRO A 220 12.26 1.41 27.36
C PRO A 220 13.68 1.97 27.22
N LEU A 221 14.55 1.29 26.45
CA LEU A 221 15.90 1.76 26.16
C LEU A 221 15.87 3.07 25.36
N LEU A 222 14.97 3.19 24.38
CA LEU A 222 14.80 4.44 23.62
C LEU A 222 14.27 5.60 24.49
N TRP A 223 13.44 5.30 25.50
CA TRP A 223 12.97 6.31 26.43
C TRP A 223 14.09 6.84 27.32
N ASP A 224 15.00 5.97 27.74
CA ASP A 224 16.16 6.32 28.56
C ASP A 224 17.22 7.08 27.75
N LYS A 225 17.50 6.66 26.50
CA LYS A 225 18.63 7.17 25.72
C LYS A 225 18.30 8.25 24.69
N VAL A 226 17.05 8.37 24.26
CA VAL A 226 16.66 9.25 23.16
C VAL A 226 15.56 10.21 23.59
N GLN A 227 14.34 9.70 23.77
CA GLN A 227 13.18 10.52 24.13
C GLN A 227 12.05 9.64 24.67
N THR A 228 11.41 10.10 25.73
CA THR A 228 10.21 9.44 26.29
C THR A 228 9.08 9.32 25.26
N ARG A 229 8.32 8.22 25.34
CA ARG A 229 7.19 7.90 24.44
C ARG A 229 7.56 7.64 22.98
N THR A 230 8.82 7.39 22.67
CA THR A 230 9.23 6.81 21.38
C THR A 230 8.83 5.34 21.28
N SER A 231 8.70 4.81 20.07
CA SER A 231 8.35 3.40 19.86
C SER A 231 9.43 2.71 19.05
N ALA A 232 9.84 1.53 19.52
CA ALA A 232 10.68 0.63 18.75
C ALA A 232 9.79 -0.26 17.87
N GLY A 233 10.11 -0.33 16.58
CA GLY A 233 9.40 -1.20 15.65
C GLY A 233 10.37 -1.75 14.61
N ARG A 234 10.43 -3.07 14.48
CA ARG A 234 11.40 -3.78 13.63
C ARG A 234 11.41 -3.29 12.17
N VAL A 235 10.24 -3.02 11.59
CA VAL A 235 10.11 -2.53 10.20
C VAL A 235 10.19 -1.00 10.15
N GLN A 236 9.62 -0.32 11.15
CA GLN A 236 9.59 1.15 11.19
C GLN A 236 11.00 1.74 11.34
N SER A 237 11.85 1.16 12.19
CA SER A 237 13.22 1.63 12.39
C SER A 237 14.06 1.53 11.12
N VAL A 238 13.90 0.46 10.34
CA VAL A 238 14.58 0.30 9.04
C VAL A 238 14.09 1.34 8.04
N ALA A 239 12.79 1.59 7.97
CA ALA A 239 12.26 2.63 7.08
C ALA A 239 12.78 4.03 7.44
N VAL A 240 12.83 4.37 8.74
CA VAL A 240 13.43 5.62 9.22
C VAL A 240 14.92 5.67 8.89
N ARG A 241 15.65 4.56 9.06
CA ARG A 241 17.07 4.45 8.72
C ARG A 241 17.32 4.79 7.25
N LEU A 242 16.53 4.26 6.31
CA LEU A 242 16.68 4.56 4.88
C LEU A 242 16.53 6.06 4.56
N VAL A 243 15.60 6.74 5.25
CA VAL A 243 15.41 8.20 5.09
C VAL A 243 16.61 8.95 5.65
N VAL A 244 17.10 8.58 6.84
CA VAL A 244 18.26 9.22 7.47
C VAL A 244 19.53 8.97 6.67
N GLU A 245 19.73 7.78 6.13
CA GLU A 245 20.87 7.46 5.25
C GLU A 245 20.85 8.32 3.98
N ARG A 246 19.68 8.49 3.35
CA ARG A 246 19.53 9.40 2.20
C ARG A 246 19.82 10.85 2.58
N GLU A 247 19.38 11.32 3.73
CA GLU A 247 19.66 12.70 4.16
C GLU A 247 21.17 12.91 4.37
N ARG A 248 21.84 11.94 5.01
CA ARG A 248 23.31 11.97 5.15
C ARG A 248 24.03 11.93 3.81
N GLU A 249 23.53 11.19 2.83
CA GLU A 249 24.06 11.21 1.45
C GLU A 249 23.95 12.62 0.85
N ILE A 250 22.86 13.34 1.11
CA ILE A 250 22.63 14.70 0.63
C ILE A 250 23.51 15.72 1.36
N GLU A 251 23.66 15.60 2.69
CA GLU A 251 24.52 16.46 3.52
C GLU A 251 25.99 16.33 3.15
N ASN A 252 26.46 15.11 2.86
CA ASN A 252 27.84 14.84 2.45
C ASN A 252 28.08 15.03 0.95
N PHE A 253 27.07 15.45 0.19
CA PHE A 253 27.21 15.71 -1.24
C PHE A 253 28.04 16.98 -1.46
N VAL A 254 29.26 16.82 -1.98
CA VAL A 254 30.12 17.95 -2.40
C VAL A 254 29.76 18.30 -3.85
N PRO A 255 29.11 19.46 -4.11
CA PRO A 255 28.79 19.87 -5.47
C PRO A 255 30.07 20.19 -6.23
N VAL A 256 30.18 19.67 -7.45
CA VAL A 256 31.26 20.02 -8.39
C VAL A 256 30.64 20.76 -9.56
N GLU A 257 31.21 21.91 -9.89
CA GLU A 257 30.83 22.70 -11.05
C GLU A 257 31.12 21.91 -12.34
N TYR A 258 30.15 21.92 -13.26
CA TYR A 258 30.35 21.39 -14.60
C TYR A 258 29.50 22.17 -15.59
N TRP A 259 30.00 22.28 -16.82
CA TRP A 259 29.35 22.98 -17.90
C TRP A 259 28.97 22.01 -19.03
N SER A 260 28.00 22.42 -19.83
CA SER A 260 27.66 21.71 -21.05
C SER A 260 27.35 22.69 -22.16
N ILE A 261 27.94 22.47 -23.33
CA ILE A 261 27.71 23.29 -24.51
C ILE A 261 26.58 22.68 -25.34
N GLN A 262 25.64 23.53 -25.75
CA GLN A 262 24.57 23.17 -26.68
C GLN A 262 24.59 24.12 -27.86
N ALA A 263 24.45 23.58 -29.07
CA ALA A 263 24.31 24.34 -30.30
C ALA A 263 22.91 24.12 -30.87
N ARG A 264 22.26 25.20 -31.29
CA ARG A 264 21.01 25.13 -32.05
C ARG A 264 21.38 25.04 -33.54
N LEU A 265 21.17 23.88 -34.12
CA LEU A 265 21.58 23.56 -35.48
C LEU A 265 20.36 23.40 -36.37
N ALA A 266 20.53 23.72 -37.65
CA ALA A 266 19.52 23.50 -38.67
C ALA A 266 20.20 23.29 -40.02
N GLN A 267 19.50 22.67 -40.96
CA GLN A 267 20.03 22.40 -42.29
C GLN A 267 20.36 23.69 -43.03
N GLN A 268 21.44 23.71 -43.80
CA GLN A 268 21.83 24.93 -44.54
C GLN A 268 20.82 25.30 -45.63
N GLU A 269 20.18 24.30 -46.23
CA GLU A 269 19.18 24.45 -47.30
C GLU A 269 17.97 25.30 -46.83
N THR A 270 17.57 25.14 -45.58
CA THR A 270 16.43 25.82 -44.98
C THR A 270 16.76 27.22 -44.44
N ARG A 271 17.96 27.77 -44.71
CA ARG A 271 18.43 29.06 -44.16
C ARG A 271 17.55 30.25 -44.51
N ARG A 272 16.85 30.22 -45.65
CA ARG A 272 15.97 31.31 -46.12
C ARG A 272 14.50 31.14 -45.69
N GLU A 273 14.17 30.05 -45.03
CA GLU A 273 12.80 29.77 -44.61
C GLU A 273 12.44 30.53 -43.33
N THR A 274 11.23 31.09 -43.29
CA THR A 274 10.73 31.84 -42.12
C THR A 274 10.51 30.94 -40.90
N ASN A 275 10.28 29.64 -41.11
CA ASN A 275 10.06 28.65 -40.06
C ASN A 275 11.02 27.47 -40.22
N ARG A 276 12.31 27.76 -40.03
CA ARG A 276 13.41 26.82 -40.22
C ARG A 276 13.35 25.69 -39.19
N PRO A 277 13.29 24.41 -39.61
CA PRO A 277 13.40 23.28 -38.69
C PRO A 277 14.79 23.25 -38.06
N ASP A 278 14.85 23.37 -36.74
CA ASP A 278 16.08 23.31 -35.95
C ASP A 278 16.04 22.22 -34.88
N PHE A 279 17.20 21.91 -34.32
CA PHE A 279 17.34 21.00 -33.19
C PHE A 279 18.50 21.41 -32.29
N LEU A 280 18.42 21.01 -31.02
CA LEU A 280 19.51 21.20 -30.07
C LEU A 280 20.47 20.01 -30.14
N ALA A 281 21.72 20.29 -30.50
CA ALA A 281 22.83 19.37 -30.39
C ALA A 281 23.62 19.68 -29.12
N LYS A 282 23.98 18.64 -28.35
CA LYS A 282 24.86 18.78 -27.18
C LYS A 282 26.26 18.34 -27.57
N LEU A 283 27.28 19.11 -27.17
CA LEU A 283 28.68 18.69 -27.34
C LEU A 283 28.90 17.34 -26.67
N HIS A 284 29.34 16.35 -27.46
CA HIS A 284 29.50 14.97 -27.00
C HIS A 284 30.97 14.61 -26.74
N ARG A 285 31.89 15.07 -27.60
CA ARG A 285 33.34 14.86 -27.49
C ARG A 285 34.08 16.11 -27.93
N LEU A 286 35.23 16.35 -27.31
CA LEU A 286 36.17 17.39 -27.71
C LEU A 286 37.46 16.70 -28.17
N ARG A 287 37.85 16.88 -29.44
CA ARG A 287 39.07 16.28 -30.02
C ARG A 287 39.20 14.76 -29.82
N GLY A 288 38.05 14.06 -29.81
CA GLY A 288 37.99 12.60 -29.65
C GLY A 288 37.87 12.13 -28.19
N GLU A 289 38.06 13.00 -27.21
CA GLU A 289 37.99 12.68 -25.78
C GLU A 289 36.64 13.06 -25.16
N GLU A 290 36.35 12.50 -23.98
CA GLU A 290 35.16 12.86 -23.21
C GLU A 290 35.21 14.33 -22.78
N VAL A 291 34.06 14.99 -22.83
CA VAL A 291 33.95 16.41 -22.49
C VAL A 291 34.01 16.58 -20.97
N ASN A 292 35.04 17.27 -20.49
CA ASN A 292 35.16 17.72 -19.11
C ASN A 292 35.29 19.24 -19.07
N LEU A 293 34.21 19.93 -18.69
CA LEU A 293 34.14 21.39 -18.65
C LEU A 293 33.91 21.81 -17.20
N GLY A 294 34.98 22.13 -16.48
CA GLY A 294 34.92 22.38 -15.03
C GLY A 294 34.62 23.81 -14.62
N ASN A 295 34.76 24.78 -15.54
CA ASN A 295 34.56 26.20 -15.24
C ASN A 295 34.10 26.98 -16.47
N GLU A 296 33.61 28.20 -16.24
CA GLU A 296 33.09 29.10 -17.26
C GLU A 296 34.15 29.52 -18.29
N SER A 297 35.35 29.88 -17.83
CA SER A 297 36.42 30.40 -18.69
C SER A 297 36.83 29.40 -19.78
N ASP A 298 37.11 28.15 -19.39
CA ASP A 298 37.48 27.08 -20.31
C ASP A 298 36.32 26.74 -21.25
N THR A 299 35.08 26.81 -20.74
CA THR A 299 33.88 26.57 -21.54
C THR A 299 33.69 27.66 -22.60
N GLN A 300 33.85 28.93 -22.22
CA GLN A 300 33.64 30.07 -23.12
C GLN A 300 34.66 30.05 -24.26
N ALA A 301 35.93 29.73 -23.98
CA ALA A 301 36.94 29.58 -25.02
C ALA A 301 36.54 28.55 -26.10
N ILE A 302 35.86 27.47 -25.71
CA ILE A 302 35.35 26.47 -26.65
C ILE A 302 34.10 26.97 -27.37
N VAL A 303 33.22 27.71 -26.69
CA VAL A 303 32.04 28.33 -27.33
C VAL A 303 32.48 29.28 -28.43
N ASP A 304 33.46 30.14 -28.16
CA ASP A 304 33.98 31.12 -29.11
C ASP A 304 34.57 30.44 -30.36
N ASP A 305 35.30 29.32 -30.19
CA ASP A 305 35.80 28.49 -31.29
C ASP A 305 34.65 27.86 -32.12
N LEU A 306 33.56 27.47 -31.44
CA LEU A 306 32.41 26.82 -32.05
C LEU A 306 31.42 27.78 -32.73
N GLU A 307 31.40 29.08 -32.40
CA GLU A 307 30.48 30.06 -33.02
C GLU A 307 30.72 30.22 -34.52
N GLY A 308 31.99 30.22 -34.94
CA GLY A 308 32.39 30.32 -36.35
C GLY A 308 32.46 28.98 -37.08
N ALA A 309 32.23 27.86 -36.39
CA ALA A 309 32.50 26.53 -36.92
C ALA A 309 31.46 26.06 -37.94
N HIS A 310 31.91 25.23 -38.88
CA HIS A 310 31.03 24.51 -39.79
C HIS A 310 30.66 23.15 -39.21
N TYR A 311 29.36 22.93 -39.00
CA TYR A 311 28.83 21.68 -38.48
C TYR A 311 28.49 20.73 -39.62
N LEU A 312 29.01 19.50 -39.53
CA LEU A 312 28.76 18.42 -40.48
C LEU A 312 28.14 17.24 -39.73
N VAL A 313 27.14 16.62 -40.35
CA VAL A 313 26.57 15.36 -39.84
C VAL A 313 27.54 14.24 -40.20
N SER A 314 28.19 13.66 -39.19
CA SER A 314 29.14 12.57 -39.38
C SER A 314 28.47 11.19 -39.47
N GLU A 315 27.37 10.99 -38.75
CA GLU A 315 26.66 9.71 -38.66
C GLU A 315 25.19 9.94 -38.32
N VAL A 316 24.30 9.16 -38.94
CA VAL A 316 22.89 9.07 -38.58
C VAL A 316 22.57 7.60 -38.28
N ARG A 317 22.05 7.33 -37.08
CA ARG A 317 21.61 5.99 -36.68
C ARG A 317 20.12 5.99 -36.45
N GLU A 318 19.42 5.19 -37.25
CA GLU A 318 18.01 4.92 -37.07
C GLU A 318 17.83 3.60 -36.31
N GLY A 319 16.93 3.61 -35.33
CA GLY A 319 16.67 2.46 -34.50
C GLY A 319 15.22 2.41 -34.08
N GLU A 320 14.62 1.24 -34.19
CA GLU A 320 13.27 1.00 -33.70
C GLU A 320 13.31 0.54 -32.24
N ARG A 321 12.53 1.20 -31.38
CA ARG A 321 12.38 0.79 -29.97
C ARG A 321 10.94 0.42 -29.66
N ARG A 322 10.71 -0.88 -29.43
CA ARG A 322 9.42 -1.37 -28.97
C ARG A 322 9.28 -1.24 -27.46
N ARG A 323 8.26 -0.53 -26.99
CA ARG A 323 7.91 -0.44 -25.56
C ARG A 323 6.84 -1.45 -25.21
N LYS A 324 7.14 -2.34 -24.26
CA LYS A 324 6.14 -3.28 -23.72
C LYS A 324 5.20 -2.57 -22.73
N PRO A 325 3.92 -2.97 -22.66
CA PRO A 325 2.99 -2.44 -21.67
C PRO A 325 3.45 -2.79 -20.24
N ALA A 326 3.03 -1.97 -19.28
CA ALA A 326 3.27 -2.23 -17.87
C ALA A 326 2.45 -3.44 -17.39
N ALA A 327 2.97 -4.14 -16.39
CA ALA A 327 2.22 -5.19 -15.72
C ALA A 327 0.98 -4.64 -14.99
N PRO A 328 -0.04 -5.48 -14.75
CA PRO A 328 -1.17 -5.17 -13.87
C PRO A 328 -0.69 -4.73 -12.48
N PHE A 329 -1.54 -3.98 -11.80
CA PHE A 329 -1.20 -3.42 -10.50
C PHE A 329 -1.08 -4.49 -9.41
N THR A 330 0.07 -4.46 -8.72
CA THR A 330 0.25 -4.97 -7.36
C THR A 330 0.01 -3.85 -6.35
N THR A 331 -0.02 -4.17 -5.05
CA THR A 331 -0.16 -3.14 -4.01
C THR A 331 0.92 -2.06 -4.09
N SER A 332 2.18 -2.45 -4.32
CA SER A 332 3.31 -1.51 -4.36
C SER A 332 3.26 -0.60 -5.58
N THR A 333 3.01 -1.16 -6.77
CA THR A 333 2.93 -0.40 -8.03
C THR A 333 1.70 0.51 -8.06
N MET A 334 0.56 0.06 -7.52
CA MET A 334 -0.63 0.90 -7.34
C MET A 334 -0.33 2.10 -6.44
N GLN A 335 0.31 1.89 -5.29
CA GLN A 335 0.66 2.99 -4.37
C GLN A 335 1.64 3.99 -5.00
N GLN A 336 2.65 3.51 -5.73
CA GLN A 336 3.61 4.36 -6.43
C GLN A 336 2.92 5.21 -7.51
N GLU A 337 2.07 4.60 -8.35
CA GLU A 337 1.37 5.33 -9.41
C GLU A 337 0.30 6.28 -8.85
N ALA A 338 -0.38 5.92 -7.76
CA ALA A 338 -1.31 6.82 -7.07
C ALA A 338 -0.58 8.04 -6.47
N SER A 339 0.62 7.86 -5.92
CA SER A 339 1.44 8.98 -5.45
C SER A 339 1.89 9.87 -6.61
N ARG A 340 2.41 9.27 -7.68
CA ARG A 340 2.98 10.00 -8.84
C ARG A 340 1.92 10.73 -9.67
N LYS A 341 0.76 10.11 -9.89
CA LYS A 341 -0.29 10.66 -10.78
C LYS A 341 -1.39 11.40 -10.05
N LEU A 342 -1.73 11.00 -8.83
CA LEU A 342 -2.87 11.54 -8.08
C LEU A 342 -2.47 12.31 -6.82
N GLY A 343 -1.17 12.33 -6.46
CA GLY A 343 -0.70 12.96 -5.22
C GLY A 343 -1.14 12.23 -3.95
N PHE A 344 -1.63 10.99 -4.04
CA PHE A 344 -2.13 10.26 -2.88
C PHE A 344 -0.99 9.68 -2.05
N GLY A 345 -1.00 9.96 -0.75
CA GLY A 345 -0.18 9.19 0.19
C GLY A 345 -0.65 7.74 0.27
N ALA A 346 0.26 6.81 0.62
CA ALA A 346 -0.03 5.36 0.64
C ALA A 346 -1.30 5.00 1.45
N ARG A 347 -1.53 5.67 2.59
CA ARG A 347 -2.73 5.48 3.42
C ARG A 347 -4.03 5.87 2.70
N GLN A 348 -4.00 6.96 1.94
CA GLN A 348 -5.16 7.43 1.18
C GLN A 348 -5.45 6.49 0.01
N ALA A 349 -4.41 6.09 -0.73
CA ALA A 349 -4.54 5.12 -1.82
C ALA A 349 -5.16 3.80 -1.33
N MET A 350 -4.67 3.24 -0.20
CA MET A 350 -5.22 2.00 0.36
C MET A 350 -6.64 2.16 0.90
N ARG A 351 -7.01 3.32 1.44
CA ARG A 351 -8.38 3.58 1.88
C ARG A 351 -9.35 3.59 0.70
N ALA A 352 -8.99 4.27 -0.38
CA ALA A 352 -9.79 4.30 -1.60
C ALA A 352 -9.92 2.88 -2.19
N ALA A 353 -8.82 2.14 -2.32
CA ALA A 353 -8.83 0.78 -2.81
C ALA A 353 -9.69 -0.17 -1.94
N GLN A 354 -9.63 -0.07 -0.61
CA GLN A 354 -10.51 -0.84 0.29
C GLN A 354 -11.99 -0.56 0.00
N GLN A 355 -12.37 0.70 -0.20
CA GLN A 355 -13.75 1.06 -0.50
C GLN A 355 -14.18 0.50 -1.86
N LEU A 356 -13.32 0.58 -2.87
CA LEU A 356 -13.58 0.01 -4.20
C LEU A 356 -13.74 -1.51 -4.14
N TYR A 357 -12.96 -2.22 -3.32
CA TYR A 357 -13.05 -3.67 -3.15
C TYR A 357 -14.31 -4.08 -2.36
N GLU A 358 -14.58 -3.47 -1.21
CA GLU A 358 -15.75 -3.79 -0.37
C GLU A 358 -17.08 -3.37 -0.99
N GLY A 359 -17.01 -2.36 -1.86
CA GLY A 359 -18.07 -1.86 -2.70
C GLY A 359 -18.48 -0.43 -2.36
N ILE A 360 -18.82 0.33 -3.40
CA ILE A 360 -19.34 1.70 -3.30
C ILE A 360 -20.73 1.80 -3.95
N LYS A 361 -21.51 2.81 -3.57
CA LYS A 361 -22.79 3.09 -4.23
C LYS A 361 -22.52 3.89 -5.51
N LEU A 362 -22.99 3.41 -6.66
CA LEU A 362 -22.76 4.02 -7.98
C LEU A 362 -23.99 4.71 -8.58
N GLY A 363 -24.98 5.06 -7.75
CA GLY A 363 -26.30 5.50 -8.18
C GLY A 363 -27.32 4.37 -7.99
N GLY A 364 -28.55 4.73 -7.61
CA GLY A 364 -29.53 3.77 -7.09
C GLY A 364 -29.19 3.24 -5.70
N ASP A 365 -29.83 2.14 -5.28
CA ASP A 365 -29.65 1.52 -3.97
C ASP A 365 -28.52 0.45 -3.92
N GLU A 366 -27.83 0.22 -5.03
CA GLU A 366 -26.89 -0.89 -5.16
C GLU A 366 -25.43 -0.52 -4.80
N GLN A 367 -24.81 -1.34 -3.94
CA GLN A 367 -23.39 -1.25 -3.58
C GLN A 367 -22.58 -2.28 -4.38
N THR A 368 -21.56 -1.89 -5.14
CA THR A 368 -20.84 -2.79 -6.06
C THR A 368 -19.34 -2.72 -5.84
N GLY A 369 -18.68 -3.89 -5.74
CA GLY A 369 -17.23 -4.01 -5.74
C GLY A 369 -16.68 -3.78 -7.14
N LEU A 370 -15.68 -2.90 -7.25
CA LEU A 370 -15.16 -2.41 -8.55
C LEU A 370 -13.74 -2.90 -8.86
N ILE A 371 -13.06 -3.47 -7.88
CA ILE A 371 -11.70 -4.00 -8.06
C ILE A 371 -11.57 -5.34 -7.33
N THR A 372 -10.56 -6.11 -7.75
CA THR A 372 -10.07 -7.27 -7.01
C THR A 372 -9.37 -6.86 -5.71
N TYR A 373 -9.02 -7.82 -4.88
CA TYR A 373 -8.36 -7.60 -3.60
C TYR A 373 -7.05 -6.81 -3.76
N MET A 374 -6.98 -5.66 -3.08
CA MET A 374 -5.92 -4.66 -3.25
C MET A 374 -4.62 -4.95 -2.50
N ARG A 375 -4.58 -5.99 -1.65
CA ARG A 375 -3.37 -6.46 -0.97
C ARG A 375 -2.85 -7.72 -1.66
N THR A 376 -2.11 -7.51 -2.73
CA THR A 376 -1.58 -8.55 -3.61
C THR A 376 -0.18 -8.18 -4.10
N ASP A 377 0.70 -9.16 -4.15
CA ASP A 377 1.99 -9.12 -4.84
C ASP A 377 1.92 -9.79 -6.23
N SER A 378 0.79 -10.40 -6.57
CA SER A 378 0.58 -11.07 -7.85
C SER A 378 0.21 -10.10 -8.96
N VAL A 379 0.82 -10.31 -10.13
CA VAL A 379 0.48 -9.66 -11.40
C VAL A 379 -0.39 -10.55 -12.29
N ASN A 380 -0.84 -11.70 -11.77
CA ASN A 380 -1.67 -12.63 -12.52
C ASN A 380 -3.07 -12.05 -12.78
N VAL A 381 -3.64 -12.37 -13.93
CA VAL A 381 -4.97 -11.93 -14.35
C VAL A 381 -5.75 -13.17 -14.78
N SER A 382 -6.99 -13.31 -14.31
CA SER A 382 -7.85 -14.43 -14.70
C SER A 382 -8.12 -14.42 -16.21
N THR A 383 -8.32 -15.59 -16.79
CA THR A 383 -8.67 -15.72 -18.22
C THR A 383 -9.92 -14.92 -18.56
N GLN A 384 -10.90 -14.88 -17.65
CA GLN A 384 -12.11 -14.07 -17.81
C GLN A 384 -11.77 -12.58 -17.95
N ALA A 385 -11.02 -12.01 -17.01
CA ALA A 385 -10.67 -10.59 -17.04
C ALA A 385 -9.78 -10.23 -18.25
N GLN A 386 -8.92 -11.16 -18.70
CA GLN A 386 -8.16 -10.98 -19.95
C GLN A 386 -9.07 -10.90 -21.17
N ASN A 387 -10.08 -11.76 -21.27
CA ASN A 387 -11.03 -11.77 -22.39
C ASN A 387 -11.89 -10.50 -22.38
N GLU A 388 -12.42 -10.10 -21.22
CA GLU A 388 -13.19 -8.85 -21.07
C GLU A 388 -12.36 -7.62 -21.46
N ALA A 389 -11.10 -7.55 -21.02
CA ALA A 389 -10.20 -6.46 -21.40
C ALA A 389 -9.92 -6.44 -22.92
N ARG A 390 -9.76 -7.60 -23.56
CA ARG A 390 -9.57 -7.69 -25.03
C ARG A 390 -10.79 -7.22 -25.79
N THR A 391 -11.98 -7.63 -25.38
CA THR A 391 -13.25 -7.17 -25.97
C THR A 391 -13.37 -5.66 -25.85
N PHE A 392 -13.13 -5.10 -24.65
CA PHE A 392 -13.17 -3.66 -24.43
C PHE A 392 -12.17 -2.91 -25.30
N ILE A 393 -10.92 -3.40 -25.42
CA ILE A 393 -9.90 -2.77 -26.27
C ILE A 393 -10.32 -2.78 -27.73
N ASN A 394 -10.84 -3.91 -28.22
CA ASN A 394 -11.33 -4.05 -29.59
C ASN A 394 -12.45 -3.05 -29.90
N GLU A 395 -13.45 -2.96 -29.02
CA GLU A 395 -14.61 -2.07 -29.19
C GLU A 395 -14.24 -0.59 -29.06
N ARG A 396 -13.33 -0.25 -28.15
CA ARG A 396 -13.02 1.15 -27.82
C ARG A 396 -11.91 1.75 -28.67
N PHE A 397 -10.90 0.96 -29.03
CA PHE A 397 -9.68 1.43 -29.69
C PHE A 397 -9.45 0.81 -31.06
N GLY A 398 -10.11 -0.30 -31.38
CA GLY A 398 -9.95 -1.02 -32.65
C GLY A 398 -9.10 -2.28 -32.54
N PRO A 399 -9.21 -3.20 -33.52
CA PRO A 399 -8.55 -4.50 -33.51
C PRO A 399 -7.01 -4.40 -33.52
N GLU A 400 -6.43 -3.34 -34.08
CA GLU A 400 -4.99 -3.10 -34.15
C GLU A 400 -4.33 -2.83 -32.79
N PHE A 401 -5.12 -2.42 -31.80
CA PHE A 401 -4.66 -2.22 -30.42
C PHE A 401 -4.80 -3.48 -29.56
N VAL A 402 -5.49 -4.52 -30.05
CA VAL A 402 -5.64 -5.78 -29.34
C VAL A 402 -4.35 -6.59 -29.50
N PRO A 403 -3.67 -6.98 -28.41
CA PRO A 403 -2.50 -7.85 -28.52
C PRO A 403 -2.86 -9.16 -29.22
N PRO A 404 -2.03 -9.71 -30.12
CA PRO A 404 -2.35 -10.95 -30.83
C PRO A 404 -2.57 -12.11 -29.86
N SER A 405 -1.74 -12.19 -28.81
CA SER A 405 -1.89 -13.12 -27.69
C SER A 405 -2.11 -12.37 -26.37
N PRO A 406 -2.91 -12.90 -25.43
CA PRO A 406 -3.03 -12.32 -24.09
C PRO A 406 -1.65 -12.18 -23.41
N PRO A 407 -1.30 -10.99 -22.89
CA PRO A 407 -0.03 -10.81 -22.22
C PRO A 407 0.00 -11.56 -20.88
N VAL A 408 1.06 -12.33 -20.64
CA VAL A 408 1.28 -13.06 -19.39
C VAL A 408 2.39 -12.37 -18.60
N TYR A 409 2.07 -11.97 -17.38
CA TYR A 409 3.02 -11.37 -16.45
C TYR A 409 3.35 -12.37 -15.36
N LYS A 410 4.64 -12.52 -15.04
CA LYS A 410 5.10 -13.38 -13.95
C LYS A 410 5.53 -12.51 -12.78
N THR A 411 5.05 -12.85 -11.58
CA THR A 411 5.55 -12.28 -10.34
C THR A 411 7.04 -12.60 -10.22
N ARG A 412 7.87 -11.61 -9.89
CA ARG A 412 9.27 -11.87 -9.56
C ARG A 412 9.28 -12.55 -8.19
N ALA A 413 9.61 -13.85 -8.17
CA ALA A 413 9.78 -14.64 -6.96
C ALA A 413 11.01 -14.19 -6.18
#